data_AF-M0FSL8-F1
#
_entry.id   AF-M0FSL8-F1
#
_cell.length_a   1.000
_cell.length_b   1.000
_cell.length_c   1.000
_cell.angle_alpha   90.00
_cell.angle_beta   90.00
_cell.angle_gamma   90.00
#
_symmetry.space_group_name_H-M   'P 1'
#
loop_
_entity.id
_entity.type
_entity.pdbx_description
1 polymer ?
#
loop_
_entity_poly.entity_id
_entity_poly.type
_entity_poly.pdbx_seq_one_letter_code
_entity_poly.pdbx_strand_id
1 'polypeptide(L)'
;MDQQDPVEQASDGSDDLYDIATWEERTSVDGLAVALYRLLVASTRVVVILAALLILVGIGGLSALTDPQVGALTLLSALPALALAGYVYYSDVTQNEPLSMLVVTFLLGVLTATFAAILNSLLSNVGQTIAGEFQLALGFLGSVVFYFLVVGPVEETVKLLAVRLYAYSHDSFNAVIDGAVYGAMAGLGFATIENALYITRNLSSSGLDVGSGGVGIIAAGGTITAVRALAGPGHVIYSAIAGYYLGLAKFNKENAGPIVIKGLILAALVHATYNSTVGLGSTVIAGITGLGGLAAFLVYVIIYDGVFGLYLIGKLRRYSQAYHSAHASGPSAASFSSEQTEFED
;
A
#
# COMPACT_ATOMS: atom_id res chain seq x y z
N MET A 1 28.73 -0.37 10.66
CA MET A 1 30.10 -0.35 10.14
C MET A 1 29.98 -0.60 8.66
N ASP A 2 30.38 0.36 7.83
CA ASP A 2 30.43 0.14 6.40
C ASP A 2 31.48 -0.95 6.14
N GLN A 3 31.05 -2.05 5.52
CA GLN A 3 31.96 -3.11 5.13
C GLN A 3 32.82 -2.59 3.98
N GLN A 4 34.07 -2.23 4.27
CA GLN A 4 35.08 -1.93 3.26
C GLN A 4 35.63 -3.23 2.65
N ASP A 5 36.13 -3.17 1.41
CA ASP A 5 36.77 -4.31 0.76
C ASP A 5 38.07 -4.73 1.50
N PRO A 6 38.45 -6.01 1.57
CA PRO A 6 39.69 -6.43 2.25
C PRO A 6 40.97 -5.78 1.71
N VAL A 7 41.02 -5.43 0.43
CA VAL A 7 42.15 -4.70 -0.18
C VAL A 7 42.16 -3.25 0.30
N GLU A 8 40.99 -2.60 0.36
CA GLU A 8 40.84 -1.25 0.92
C GLU A 8 41.19 -1.21 2.41
N GLN A 9 40.78 -2.23 3.18
CA GLN A 9 41.09 -2.34 4.62
C GLN A 9 42.58 -2.59 4.90
N ALA A 10 43.27 -3.29 4.01
CA ALA A 10 44.69 -3.62 4.15
C ALA A 10 45.61 -2.53 3.58
N SER A 11 45.07 -1.61 2.77
CA SER A 11 45.81 -0.49 2.23
C SER A 11 46.07 0.56 3.31
N ASP A 12 47.24 1.20 3.27
CA ASP A 12 47.58 2.34 4.12
C ASP A 12 47.07 3.68 3.54
N GLY A 13 46.28 3.63 2.45
CA GLY A 13 45.74 4.79 1.75
C GLY A 13 46.72 5.46 0.80
N SER A 14 47.93 4.92 0.62
CA SER A 14 48.92 5.44 -0.35
C SER A 14 48.74 4.89 -1.77
N ASP A 15 48.11 3.72 -1.90
CA ASP A 15 47.85 3.08 -3.18
C ASP A 15 46.60 3.64 -3.86
N ASP A 16 46.68 3.87 -5.17
CA ASP A 16 45.52 4.20 -5.99
C ASP A 16 44.70 2.94 -6.27
N LEU A 17 43.57 2.81 -5.58
CA LEU A 17 42.68 1.63 -5.66
C LEU A 17 41.56 1.78 -6.70
N TYR A 18 41.62 2.80 -7.56
CA TYR A 18 40.65 3.02 -8.63
C TYR A 18 40.53 1.80 -9.55
N ASP A 19 39.29 1.34 -9.76
CA ASP A 19 38.91 0.15 -10.54
C ASP A 19 39.44 -1.18 -9.97
N ILE A 20 39.92 -1.16 -8.71
CA ILE A 20 40.38 -2.34 -7.96
C ILE A 20 39.46 -2.58 -6.75
N ALA A 21 39.43 -1.62 -5.83
CA ALA A 21 38.63 -1.69 -4.59
C ALA A 21 37.79 -0.41 -4.36
N THR A 22 38.15 0.70 -5.02
CA THR A 22 37.40 1.95 -4.98
C THR A 22 37.06 2.42 -6.39
N TRP A 23 36.03 3.26 -6.52
CA TRP A 23 35.62 3.79 -7.81
C TRP A 23 35.21 5.25 -7.69
N GLU A 24 35.74 6.10 -8.58
CA GLU A 24 35.37 7.51 -8.74
C GLU A 24 35.42 7.88 -10.23
N GLU A 25 34.66 8.89 -10.65
CA GLU A 25 34.54 9.27 -12.05
C GLU A 25 35.82 9.98 -12.54
N ARG A 26 36.74 9.24 -13.20
CA ARG A 26 38.04 9.78 -13.67
C ARG A 26 38.18 9.85 -15.17
N THR A 27 37.60 8.90 -15.90
CA THR A 27 37.76 8.75 -17.34
C THR A 27 36.51 9.17 -18.12
N SER A 28 36.66 9.41 -19.43
CA SER A 28 35.51 9.64 -20.31
C SER A 28 34.54 8.45 -20.36
N VAL A 29 35.04 7.23 -20.11
CA VAL A 29 34.22 6.01 -20.02
C VAL A 29 33.39 6.03 -18.74
N ASP A 30 33.99 6.41 -17.61
CA ASP A 30 33.27 6.59 -16.34
C ASP A 30 32.18 7.66 -16.47
N GLY A 31 32.51 8.80 -17.07
CA GLY A 31 31.53 9.87 -17.29
C GLY A 31 30.39 9.44 -18.20
N LEU A 32 30.66 8.67 -19.25
CA LEU A 32 29.62 8.07 -20.09
C LEU A 32 28.78 7.07 -19.29
N ALA A 33 29.40 6.23 -18.47
CA ALA A 33 28.69 5.24 -17.63
C ALA A 33 27.77 5.94 -16.61
N VAL A 34 28.24 6.98 -15.94
CA VAL A 34 27.44 7.80 -15.00
C VAL A 34 26.31 8.49 -15.74
N ALA A 35 26.56 9.09 -16.91
CA ALA A 35 25.53 9.75 -17.70
C ALA A 35 24.44 8.75 -18.17
N LEU A 36 24.84 7.59 -18.68
CA LEU A 36 23.91 6.52 -19.09
C LEU A 36 23.14 5.99 -17.89
N TYR A 37 23.79 5.77 -16.74
CA TYR A 37 23.13 5.35 -15.51
C TYR A 37 22.07 6.37 -15.07
N ARG A 38 22.42 7.66 -15.01
CA ARG A 38 21.48 8.74 -14.65
C ARG A 38 20.31 8.80 -15.63
N LEU A 39 20.58 8.69 -16.94
CA LEU A 39 19.55 8.68 -17.97
C LEU A 39 18.65 7.44 -17.87
N LEU A 40 19.19 6.25 -17.62
CA LEU A 40 18.44 5.02 -17.41
C LEU A 40 17.56 5.11 -16.16
N VAL A 41 18.10 5.59 -15.03
CA VAL A 41 17.34 5.76 -13.78
C VAL A 41 16.23 6.80 -13.97
N ALA A 42 16.52 7.94 -14.58
CA ALA A 42 15.53 8.99 -14.84
C ALA A 42 14.43 8.53 -15.81
N SER A 43 14.81 7.87 -16.91
CA SER A 43 13.86 7.37 -17.92
C SER A 43 13.02 6.22 -17.37
N THR A 44 13.59 5.30 -16.58
CA THR A 44 12.84 4.21 -15.94
C THR A 44 11.72 4.77 -15.06
N ARG A 45 11.99 5.80 -14.27
CA ARG A 45 10.98 6.46 -13.43
C ARG A 45 9.84 7.04 -14.26
N VAL A 46 10.17 7.76 -15.33
CA VAL A 46 9.16 8.34 -16.23
C VAL A 46 8.34 7.24 -16.92
N VAL A 47 8.99 6.18 -17.42
CA VAL A 47 8.34 5.04 -18.07
C VAL A 47 7.39 4.32 -17.10
N VAL A 48 7.81 4.08 -15.86
CA VAL A 48 6.98 3.43 -14.82
C VAL A 48 5.75 4.28 -14.48
N ILE A 49 5.93 5.60 -14.30
CA ILE A 49 4.82 6.53 -14.02
C ILE A 49 3.86 6.59 -15.21
N LEU A 50 4.38 6.72 -16.43
CA LEU A 50 3.56 6.74 -17.65
C LEU A 50 2.82 5.42 -17.85
N ALA A 51 3.47 4.28 -17.62
CA ALA A 51 2.83 2.97 -17.70
C ALA A 51 1.70 2.83 -16.68
N ALA A 52 1.93 3.23 -15.42
CA ALA A 52 0.91 3.23 -14.38
C ALA A 52 -0.28 4.13 -14.75
N LEU A 53 -0.01 5.34 -15.27
CA LEU A 53 -1.06 6.27 -15.74
C LEU A 53 -1.82 5.70 -16.94
N LEU A 54 -1.13 5.13 -17.92
CA LEU A 54 -1.74 4.51 -19.10
C LEU A 54 -2.58 3.29 -18.74
N ILE A 55 -2.20 2.53 -17.71
CA ILE A 55 -2.99 1.43 -17.17
C ILE A 55 -4.23 1.99 -16.46
N LEU A 56 -4.04 2.96 -15.57
CA LEU A 56 -5.13 3.59 -14.84
C LEU A 56 -6.16 4.18 -15.80
N VAL A 57 -5.70 4.89 -16.84
CA VAL A 57 -6.54 5.46 -17.88
C VAL A 57 -7.08 4.36 -18.80
N GLY A 58 -6.27 3.47 -19.36
CA GLY A 58 -6.73 2.50 -20.36
C GLY A 58 -7.71 1.45 -19.82
N ILE A 59 -7.53 1.02 -18.57
CA ILE A 59 -8.33 -0.04 -17.95
C ILE A 59 -9.47 0.51 -17.10
N GLY A 60 -9.20 1.55 -16.30
CA GLY A 60 -10.20 2.15 -15.40
C GLY A 60 -10.81 3.42 -15.97
N GLY A 61 -9.97 4.38 -16.37
CA GLY A 61 -10.38 5.74 -16.74
C GLY A 61 -11.12 5.84 -18.07
N LEU A 62 -10.76 5.05 -19.08
CA LEU A 62 -11.34 5.08 -20.41
C LEU A 62 -12.73 4.46 -20.33
N SER A 63 -12.85 3.30 -19.67
CA SER A 63 -14.16 2.70 -19.36
C SER A 63 -15.03 3.65 -18.53
N ALA A 64 -14.46 4.35 -17.55
CA ALA A 64 -15.15 5.36 -16.75
C ALA A 64 -15.59 6.62 -17.54
N LEU A 65 -14.85 7.01 -18.57
CA LEU A 65 -15.15 8.16 -19.42
C LEU A 65 -16.13 7.83 -20.54
N THR A 66 -16.05 6.61 -21.09
CA THR A 66 -16.96 6.13 -22.13
C THR A 66 -18.30 5.67 -21.56
N ASP A 67 -18.32 5.22 -20.30
CA ASP A 67 -19.52 4.82 -19.57
C ASP A 67 -19.61 5.62 -18.25
N PRO A 68 -20.46 6.66 -18.18
CA PRO A 68 -20.63 7.48 -16.98
C PRO A 68 -20.99 6.70 -15.72
N GLN A 69 -21.61 5.53 -15.85
CA GLN A 69 -22.03 4.70 -14.72
C GLN A 69 -20.86 3.91 -14.16
N VAL A 70 -20.02 3.33 -15.02
CA VAL A 70 -18.74 2.72 -14.63
C VAL A 70 -17.88 3.75 -13.90
N GLY A 71 -17.82 4.97 -14.43
CA GLY A 71 -17.06 6.07 -13.82
C GLY A 71 -17.60 6.47 -12.45
N ALA A 72 -18.91 6.68 -12.33
CA ALA A 72 -19.55 7.02 -11.06
C ALA A 72 -19.35 5.93 -10.00
N LEU A 73 -19.55 4.65 -10.35
CA LEU A 73 -19.36 3.53 -9.44
C LEU A 73 -17.89 3.38 -9.01
N THR A 74 -16.95 3.54 -9.94
CA THR A 74 -15.51 3.49 -9.63
C THR A 74 -15.13 4.60 -8.66
N LEU A 75 -15.59 5.84 -8.89
CA LEU A 75 -15.34 6.96 -7.99
C LEU A 75 -15.95 6.73 -6.61
N LEU A 76 -17.22 6.32 -6.55
CA LEU A 76 -17.91 6.01 -5.28
C LEU A 76 -17.21 4.89 -4.51
N SER A 77 -16.67 3.89 -5.21
CA SER A 77 -15.93 2.78 -4.61
C SER A 77 -14.60 3.21 -3.97
N ALA A 78 -13.96 4.25 -4.52
CA ALA A 78 -12.68 4.76 -4.04
C ALA A 78 -12.82 5.74 -2.87
N LEU A 79 -13.99 6.38 -2.70
CA LEU A 79 -14.19 7.42 -1.68
C LEU A 79 -13.89 6.95 -0.24
N PRO A 80 -14.37 5.79 0.24
CA PRO A 80 -14.07 5.34 1.60
C PRO A 80 -12.57 5.08 1.81
N ALA A 81 -11.92 4.47 0.82
CA ALA A 81 -10.47 4.23 0.83
C ALA A 81 -9.69 5.56 0.84
N LEU A 82 -10.11 6.53 0.03
CA LEU A 82 -9.51 7.87 -0.03
C LEU A 82 -9.67 8.61 1.31
N ALA A 83 -10.85 8.54 1.93
CA ALA A 83 -11.12 9.15 3.22
C ALA A 83 -10.21 8.55 4.32
N LEU A 84 -10.03 7.23 4.32
CA LEU A 84 -9.15 6.55 5.27
C LEU A 84 -7.67 6.86 5.01
N ALA A 85 -7.23 6.90 3.76
CA ALA A 85 -5.86 7.30 3.41
C ALA A 85 -5.59 8.75 3.83
N GLY A 86 -6.55 9.65 3.61
CA GLY A 86 -6.52 11.01 4.11
C GLY A 86 -6.44 11.06 5.64
N TYR A 87 -7.21 10.24 6.35
CA TYR A 87 -7.12 10.15 7.81
C TYR A 87 -5.73 9.69 8.28
N VAL A 88 -5.13 8.67 7.64
CA VAL A 88 -3.78 8.22 7.98
C VAL A 88 -2.76 9.32 7.73
N TYR A 89 -2.88 10.04 6.61
CA TYR A 89 -2.05 11.21 6.30
C TYR A 89 -2.18 12.32 7.36
N TYR A 90 -3.40 12.70 7.76
CA TYR A 90 -3.61 13.70 8.81
C TYR A 90 -3.22 13.23 10.22
N SER A 91 -3.01 11.92 10.41
CA SER A 91 -2.53 11.36 11.68
C SER A 91 -1.01 11.46 11.83
N ASP A 92 -0.31 11.84 10.76
CA ASP A 92 1.11 12.14 10.81
C ASP A 92 1.36 13.40 11.65
N VAL A 93 2.16 13.25 12.70
CA VAL A 93 2.50 14.33 13.64
C VAL A 93 3.83 14.99 13.34
N THR A 94 4.53 14.55 12.29
CA THR A 94 5.88 15.00 11.96
C THR A 94 5.84 16.13 10.94
N GLN A 95 6.15 15.86 9.67
CA GLN A 95 5.98 16.78 8.55
C GLN A 95 5.05 16.15 7.53
N ASN A 96 4.21 16.98 6.91
CA ASN A 96 3.34 16.52 5.84
C ASN A 96 4.15 15.99 4.66
N GLU A 97 3.82 14.78 4.22
CA GLU A 97 4.49 14.15 3.09
C GLU A 97 4.29 14.92 1.78
N PRO A 98 5.33 15.02 0.91
CA PRO A 98 5.19 15.68 -0.37
C PRO A 98 4.12 15.01 -1.24
N LEU A 99 3.20 15.80 -1.79
CA LEU A 99 2.10 15.28 -2.64
C LEU A 99 2.63 14.43 -3.81
N SER A 100 3.77 14.80 -4.39
CA SER A 100 4.40 14.04 -5.47
C SER A 100 4.75 12.62 -5.04
N MET A 101 5.17 12.41 -3.79
CA MET A 101 5.48 11.07 -3.29
C MET A 101 4.22 10.24 -3.06
N LEU A 102 3.18 10.84 -2.48
CA LEU A 102 1.89 10.18 -2.28
C LEU A 102 1.29 9.71 -3.61
N VAL A 103 1.33 10.58 -4.63
CA VAL A 103 0.81 10.27 -5.98
C VAL A 103 1.64 9.17 -6.65
N VAL A 104 2.97 9.23 -6.59
CA VAL A 104 3.82 8.18 -7.19
C VAL A 104 3.60 6.84 -6.50
N THR A 105 3.50 6.81 -5.16
CA THR A 105 3.21 5.57 -4.42
C THR A 105 1.83 5.00 -4.75
N PHE A 106 0.82 5.85 -4.91
CA PHE A 106 -0.51 5.45 -5.40
C PHE A 106 -0.43 4.82 -6.80
N LEU A 107 0.26 5.48 -7.74
CA LEU A 107 0.42 4.98 -9.12
C LEU A 107 1.21 3.66 -9.16
N LEU A 108 2.22 3.51 -8.31
CA LEU A 108 2.92 2.23 -8.14
C LEU A 108 1.99 1.15 -7.56
N GLY A 109 1.08 1.50 -6.65
CA GLY A 109 0.01 0.60 -6.19
C GLY A 109 -0.88 0.11 -7.34
N VAL A 110 -1.30 1.01 -8.23
CA VAL A 110 -2.05 0.66 -9.45
C VAL A 110 -1.26 -0.28 -10.36
N LEU A 111 0.01 0.06 -10.62
CA LEU A 111 0.87 -0.71 -11.51
C LEU A 111 1.14 -2.12 -10.97
N THR A 112 1.46 -2.21 -9.68
CA THR A 112 1.80 -3.48 -9.02
C THR A 112 0.59 -4.41 -8.90
N ALA A 113 -0.61 -3.87 -8.66
CA ALA A 113 -1.86 -4.64 -8.75
C ALA A 113 -2.10 -5.20 -10.16
N THR A 114 -1.86 -4.38 -11.18
CA THR A 114 -2.03 -4.80 -12.59
C THR A 114 -1.00 -5.85 -13.00
N PHE A 115 0.25 -5.69 -12.55
CA PHE A 115 1.28 -6.70 -12.74
C PHE A 115 0.90 -8.03 -12.08
N ALA A 116 0.39 -8.01 -10.84
CA ALA A 116 -0.12 -9.20 -10.17
C ALA A 116 -1.28 -9.84 -10.95
N ALA A 117 -2.21 -9.04 -11.47
CA ALA A 117 -3.32 -9.53 -12.29
C ALA A 117 -2.85 -10.15 -13.62
N ILE A 118 -1.89 -9.52 -14.32
CA ILE A 118 -1.30 -10.04 -15.57
C ILE A 118 -0.53 -11.33 -15.29
N LEU A 119 0.31 -11.35 -14.26
CA LEU A 119 1.06 -12.54 -13.87
C LEU A 119 0.11 -13.70 -13.56
N ASN A 120 -0.97 -13.43 -12.82
CA ASN A 120 -2.01 -14.43 -12.55
C ASN A 120 -2.72 -14.90 -13.82
N SER A 121 -2.91 -14.02 -14.82
CA SER A 121 -3.49 -14.40 -16.12
C SER A 121 -2.56 -15.22 -17.00
N LEU A 122 -1.25 -14.93 -17.00
CA LEU A 122 -0.24 -15.67 -17.75
C LEU A 122 0.03 -17.03 -17.11
N LEU A 123 -0.03 -17.09 -15.79
CA LEU A 123 0.07 -18.32 -15.00
C LEU A 123 -1.31 -18.94 -14.74
N SER A 124 -2.36 -18.52 -15.46
CA SER A 124 -3.75 -18.89 -15.18
C SER A 124 -3.98 -20.39 -15.08
N ASN A 125 -3.30 -21.18 -15.92
CA ASN A 125 -3.38 -22.64 -15.84
C ASN A 125 -2.84 -23.16 -14.50
N VAL A 126 -1.73 -22.62 -13.98
CA VAL A 126 -1.13 -23.07 -12.72
C VAL A 126 -1.93 -22.55 -11.53
N GLY A 127 -2.27 -21.26 -11.51
CA GLY A 127 -3.01 -20.64 -10.41
C GLY A 127 -4.43 -21.18 -10.26
N GLN A 128 -5.15 -21.37 -11.38
CA GLN A 128 -6.50 -21.96 -11.36
C GLN A 128 -6.45 -23.46 -11.07
N THR A 129 -5.44 -24.20 -11.54
CA THR A 129 -5.27 -25.60 -11.15
C THR A 129 -4.99 -25.72 -9.66
N ILE A 130 -4.07 -24.94 -9.10
CA ILE A 130 -3.79 -24.96 -7.66
C ILE A 130 -5.04 -24.59 -6.85
N ALA A 131 -5.69 -23.47 -7.17
CA ALA A 131 -6.91 -23.05 -6.47
C ALA A 131 -8.05 -24.08 -6.63
N GLY A 132 -8.19 -24.65 -7.82
CA GLY A 132 -9.15 -25.70 -8.13
C GLY A 132 -8.88 -26.99 -7.37
N GLU A 133 -7.61 -27.41 -7.24
CA GLU A 133 -7.19 -28.58 -6.46
C GLU A 133 -7.45 -28.38 -4.96
N PHE A 134 -7.11 -27.21 -4.40
CA PHE A 134 -7.46 -26.87 -3.02
C PHE A 134 -8.97 -26.94 -2.78
N GLN A 135 -9.75 -26.36 -3.69
CA GLN A 135 -11.21 -26.34 -3.59
C GLN A 135 -11.82 -27.74 -3.75
N LEU A 136 -11.31 -28.56 -4.68
CA LEU A 136 -11.76 -29.93 -4.91
C LEU A 136 -11.41 -30.85 -3.73
N ALA A 137 -10.24 -30.65 -3.11
CA ALA A 137 -9.78 -31.48 -2.00
C ALA A 137 -10.43 -31.13 -0.67
N LEU A 138 -10.67 -29.83 -0.39
CA LEU A 138 -11.02 -29.34 0.94
C LEU A 138 -12.28 -28.45 0.99
N GLY A 139 -12.95 -28.21 -0.14
CA GLY A 139 -14.12 -27.34 -0.21
C GLY A 139 -13.82 -25.91 0.26
N PHE A 140 -14.69 -25.35 1.10
CA PHE A 140 -14.50 -24.00 1.67
C PHE A 140 -13.15 -23.83 2.39
N LEU A 141 -12.65 -24.87 3.08
CA LEU A 141 -11.34 -24.81 3.74
C LEU A 141 -10.20 -24.65 2.73
N GLY A 142 -10.35 -25.17 1.52
CA GLY A 142 -9.39 -24.98 0.43
C GLY A 142 -9.24 -23.50 0.05
N SER A 143 -10.36 -22.79 -0.10
CA SER A 143 -10.36 -21.34 -0.35
C SER A 143 -9.72 -20.56 0.80
N VAL A 144 -9.99 -20.94 2.06
CA VAL A 144 -9.36 -20.31 3.23
C VAL A 144 -7.84 -20.49 3.19
N VAL A 145 -7.35 -21.71 3.00
CA VAL A 145 -5.90 -21.99 2.92
C VAL A 145 -5.25 -21.19 1.79
N PHE A 146 -5.89 -21.13 0.62
CA PHE A 146 -5.41 -20.34 -0.51
C PHE A 146 -5.32 -18.84 -0.20
N TYR A 147 -6.30 -18.27 0.50
CA TYR A 147 -6.24 -16.86 0.90
C TYR A 147 -5.10 -16.56 1.87
N PHE A 148 -4.86 -17.44 2.84
CA PHE A 148 -3.83 -17.22 3.86
C PHE A 148 -2.41 -17.49 3.37
N LEU A 149 -2.22 -18.48 2.48
CA LEU A 149 -0.89 -18.87 2.02
C LEU A 149 -0.46 -18.22 0.71
N VAL A 150 -1.42 -17.81 -0.12
CA VAL A 150 -1.13 -17.27 -1.45
C VAL A 150 -1.61 -15.83 -1.58
N VAL A 151 -2.93 -15.58 -1.53
CA VAL A 151 -3.49 -14.26 -1.89
C VAL A 151 -3.00 -13.17 -0.94
N GLY A 152 -3.21 -13.33 0.37
CA GLY A 152 -2.81 -12.33 1.37
C GLY A 152 -1.31 -12.01 1.31
N PRO A 153 -0.41 -13.01 1.43
CA PRO A 153 1.04 -12.77 1.40
C PRO A 153 1.52 -12.13 0.10
N VAL A 154 1.05 -12.62 -1.06
CA VAL A 154 1.50 -12.10 -2.37
C VAL A 154 1.03 -10.67 -2.56
N GLU A 155 -0.25 -10.38 -2.33
CA GLU A 155 -0.78 -9.04 -2.54
C GLU A 155 -0.18 -8.01 -1.59
N GLU A 156 -0.06 -8.32 -0.29
CA GLU A 156 0.54 -7.37 0.65
C GLU A 156 2.03 -7.15 0.39
N THR A 157 2.75 -8.16 -0.10
CA THR A 157 4.15 -8.00 -0.53
C THR A 157 4.26 -7.07 -1.73
N VAL A 158 3.38 -7.23 -2.72
CA VAL A 158 3.35 -6.42 -3.94
C VAL A 158 2.95 -4.97 -3.63
N LYS A 159 1.99 -4.75 -2.73
CA LYS A 159 1.64 -3.40 -2.22
C LYS A 159 2.81 -2.76 -1.46
N LEU A 160 3.50 -3.51 -0.60
CA LEU A 160 4.66 -3.01 0.13
C LEU A 160 5.85 -2.70 -0.81
N LEU A 161 5.99 -3.47 -1.89
CA LEU A 161 6.97 -3.21 -2.93
C LEU A 161 6.74 -1.83 -3.59
N ALA A 162 5.49 -1.42 -3.82
CA ALA A 162 5.19 -0.09 -4.34
C ALA A 162 5.75 1.05 -3.47
N VAL A 163 5.73 0.88 -2.13
CA VAL A 163 6.37 1.82 -1.20
C VAL A 163 7.89 1.74 -1.30
N ARG A 164 8.43 0.52 -1.32
CA ARG A 164 9.87 0.27 -1.31
C ARG A 164 10.59 0.73 -2.56
N LEU A 165 9.93 0.69 -3.72
CA LEU A 165 10.51 1.09 -5.01
C LEU A 165 10.72 2.60 -5.14
N TYR A 166 10.08 3.42 -4.30
CA TYR A 166 10.16 4.87 -4.45
C TYR A 166 10.22 5.63 -3.13
N ALA A 167 9.17 5.57 -2.30
CA ALA A 167 9.11 6.39 -1.10
C ALA A 167 10.19 6.01 -0.08
N TYR A 168 10.49 4.71 0.06
CA TYR A 168 11.42 4.22 1.08
C TYR A 168 12.86 4.76 0.95
N SER A 169 13.34 4.99 -0.26
CA SER A 169 14.69 5.52 -0.52
C SER A 169 14.76 7.04 -0.52
N HIS A 170 13.63 7.74 -0.44
CA HIS A 170 13.59 9.20 -0.43
C HIS A 170 13.93 9.75 0.96
N ASP A 171 14.62 10.90 1.00
CA ASP A 171 15.03 11.56 2.25
C ASP A 171 13.84 12.10 3.06
N SER A 172 12.72 12.37 2.38
CA SER A 172 11.48 12.81 3.03
C SER A 172 10.85 11.72 3.89
N PHE A 173 11.09 10.44 3.61
CA PHE A 173 10.66 9.35 4.49
C PHE A 173 11.62 9.31 5.68
N ASN A 174 11.32 10.08 6.71
CA ASN A 174 12.19 10.39 7.85
C ASN A 174 11.56 10.05 9.22
N ALA A 175 10.35 9.50 9.24
CA ALA A 175 9.68 8.96 10.43
C ALA A 175 9.00 7.60 10.18
N VAL A 176 8.64 6.91 11.27
CA VAL A 176 8.02 5.56 11.19
C VAL A 176 6.60 5.65 10.63
N ILE A 177 5.90 6.75 10.96
CA ILE A 177 4.50 6.98 10.59
C ILE A 177 4.33 7.18 9.09
N ASP A 178 5.31 7.77 8.42
CA ASP A 178 5.46 7.91 6.97
C ASP A 178 5.22 6.58 6.25
N GLY A 179 5.79 5.50 6.82
CA GLY A 179 5.58 4.16 6.30
C GLY A 179 4.11 3.78 6.26
N ALA A 180 3.32 4.14 7.27
CA ALA A 180 1.88 3.91 7.28
C ALA A 180 1.15 4.78 6.25
N VAL A 181 1.57 6.04 6.08
CA VAL A 181 1.02 6.97 5.08
C VAL A 181 1.27 6.45 3.66
N TYR A 182 2.51 6.11 3.33
CA TYR A 182 2.85 5.54 2.02
C TYR A 182 2.21 4.16 1.80
N GLY A 183 2.12 3.34 2.85
CA GLY A 183 1.38 2.08 2.82
C GLY A 183 -0.11 2.28 2.49
N ALA A 184 -0.76 3.25 3.14
CA ALA A 184 -2.14 3.63 2.86
C ALA A 184 -2.33 4.06 1.40
N MET A 185 -1.41 4.86 0.85
CA MET A 185 -1.46 5.30 -0.55
C MET A 185 -1.27 4.15 -1.54
N ALA A 186 -0.36 3.20 -1.26
CA ALA A 186 -0.19 2.00 -2.08
C ALA A 186 -1.45 1.13 -2.08
N GLY A 187 -2.05 0.92 -0.89
CA GLY A 187 -3.32 0.20 -0.75
C GLY A 187 -4.48 0.88 -1.47
N LEU A 188 -4.57 2.21 -1.42
CA LEU A 188 -5.55 3.00 -2.15
C LEU A 188 -5.41 2.83 -3.68
N GLY A 189 -4.18 2.88 -4.19
CA GLY A 189 -3.91 2.64 -5.61
C GLY A 189 -4.32 1.25 -6.06
N PHE A 190 -3.96 0.23 -5.27
CA PHE A 190 -4.33 -1.15 -5.51
C PHE A 190 -5.86 -1.33 -5.53
N ALA A 191 -6.56 -0.85 -4.51
CA ALA A 191 -8.02 -0.91 -4.42
C ALA A 191 -8.70 -0.20 -5.59
N THR A 192 -8.19 0.96 -6.01
CA THR A 192 -8.78 1.75 -7.09
C THR A 192 -8.81 0.97 -8.41
N ILE A 193 -7.67 0.39 -8.81
CA ILE A 193 -7.60 -0.35 -10.07
C ILE A 193 -8.32 -1.69 -10.00
N GLU A 194 -8.27 -2.38 -8.86
CA GLU A 194 -8.98 -3.64 -8.65
C GLU A 194 -10.50 -3.43 -8.74
N ASN A 195 -11.02 -2.40 -8.07
CA ASN A 195 -12.43 -2.03 -8.13
C ASN A 195 -12.84 -1.66 -9.56
N ALA A 196 -12.05 -0.85 -10.25
CA ALA A 196 -12.34 -0.45 -11.63
C ALA A 196 -12.39 -1.67 -12.56
N LEU A 197 -11.39 -2.54 -12.49
CA LEU A 197 -11.34 -3.80 -13.25
C LEU A 197 -12.54 -4.69 -12.96
N TYR A 198 -12.92 -4.78 -11.69
CA TYR A 198 -14.05 -5.59 -11.27
C TYR A 198 -15.37 -5.06 -11.81
N ILE A 199 -15.62 -3.76 -11.66
CA ILE A 199 -16.82 -3.08 -12.14
C ILE A 199 -16.95 -3.25 -13.66
N THR A 200 -15.89 -2.97 -14.41
CA THR A 200 -15.87 -3.07 -15.88
C THR A 200 -16.17 -4.50 -16.35
N ARG A 201 -15.57 -5.53 -15.73
CA ARG A 201 -15.79 -6.94 -16.11
C ARG A 201 -17.22 -7.40 -15.82
N ASN A 202 -17.75 -7.07 -14.63
CA ASN A 202 -19.08 -7.53 -14.23
C ASN A 202 -20.18 -6.84 -15.04
N LEU A 203 -20.08 -5.54 -15.29
CA LEU A 203 -21.05 -4.81 -16.12
C LEU A 203 -21.06 -5.32 -17.57
N SER A 204 -19.88 -5.56 -18.16
CA SER A 204 -19.77 -6.12 -19.52
C SER A 204 -20.38 -7.53 -19.63
N SER A 205 -20.25 -8.35 -18.58
CA SER A 205 -20.72 -9.75 -18.57
C SER A 205 -22.22 -9.92 -18.28
N SER A 206 -22.87 -8.90 -17.71
CA SER A 206 -24.25 -9.02 -17.23
C SER A 206 -25.32 -8.59 -18.24
N GLY A 207 -24.92 -8.02 -19.39
CA GLY A 207 -25.83 -7.65 -20.49
C GLY A 207 -26.97 -6.69 -20.11
N LEU A 208 -26.83 -6.02 -18.96
CA LEU A 208 -27.85 -5.15 -18.38
C LEU A 208 -27.82 -3.79 -19.07
N ASP A 209 -28.86 -3.50 -19.86
CA ASP A 209 -29.19 -2.14 -20.26
C ASP A 209 -29.73 -1.37 -19.04
N VAL A 210 -28.94 -0.41 -18.56
CA VAL A 210 -29.16 0.35 -17.32
C VAL A 210 -30.12 1.54 -17.55
N GLY A 211 -30.95 1.48 -18.60
CA GLY A 211 -32.00 2.47 -18.86
C GLY A 211 -33.11 2.53 -17.81
N SER A 212 -33.29 1.49 -16.99
CA SER A 212 -34.28 1.44 -15.91
C SER A 212 -33.67 1.79 -14.54
N GLY A 213 -33.24 3.04 -14.43
CA GLY A 213 -32.92 3.77 -13.20
C GLY A 213 -32.35 2.96 -12.03
N GLY A 214 -31.02 2.91 -11.88
CA GLY A 214 -30.21 2.68 -10.66
C GLY A 214 -30.45 1.40 -9.82
N VAL A 215 -31.70 1.06 -9.56
CA VAL A 215 -32.21 -0.07 -8.78
C VAL A 215 -32.00 -1.40 -9.52
N GLY A 216 -31.99 -1.41 -10.86
CA GLY A 216 -31.72 -2.61 -11.67
C GLY A 216 -30.30 -3.18 -11.52
N ILE A 217 -29.29 -2.31 -11.34
CA ILE A 217 -27.89 -2.71 -11.08
C ILE A 217 -27.77 -3.44 -9.74
N ILE A 218 -28.58 -3.04 -8.76
CA ILE A 218 -28.61 -3.63 -7.41
C ILE A 218 -29.33 -4.99 -7.42
N ALA A 219 -30.29 -5.20 -8.33
CA ALA A 219 -31.13 -6.40 -8.36
C ALA A 219 -30.54 -7.57 -9.16
N ALA A 220 -29.87 -7.33 -10.29
CA ALA A 220 -29.39 -8.41 -11.18
C ALA A 220 -27.87 -8.66 -11.12
N GLY A 221 -27.07 -7.69 -10.65
CA GLY A 221 -25.61 -7.81 -10.44
C GLY A 221 -25.12 -7.24 -9.10
N GLY A 222 -26.04 -6.88 -8.20
CA GLY A 222 -25.80 -5.90 -7.13
C GLY A 222 -25.25 -6.41 -5.81
N THR A 223 -25.32 -7.69 -5.52
CA THR A 223 -24.78 -8.25 -4.27
C THR A 223 -23.32 -8.69 -4.38
N ILE A 224 -22.71 -8.60 -5.56
CA ILE A 224 -21.33 -9.02 -5.78
C ILE A 224 -20.50 -7.83 -6.30
N THR A 225 -21.04 -7.06 -7.25
CA THR A 225 -20.38 -5.86 -7.81
C THR A 225 -20.25 -4.73 -6.78
N ALA A 226 -21.32 -4.36 -6.06
CA ALA A 226 -21.25 -3.36 -5.00
C ALA A 226 -20.49 -3.86 -3.75
N VAL A 227 -20.54 -5.18 -3.52
CA VAL A 227 -19.91 -5.87 -2.40
C VAL A 227 -18.38 -5.95 -2.54
N ARG A 228 -17.84 -6.15 -3.74
CA ARG A 228 -16.39 -6.10 -3.93
C ARG A 228 -15.87 -4.67 -4.13
N ALA A 229 -16.62 -3.81 -4.81
CA ALA A 229 -16.23 -2.41 -5.02
C ALA A 229 -16.06 -1.65 -3.68
N LEU A 230 -16.85 -1.98 -2.65
CA LEU A 230 -16.74 -1.33 -1.34
C LEU A 230 -15.80 -2.05 -0.35
N ALA A 231 -15.04 -3.04 -0.81
CA ALA A 231 -13.95 -3.65 -0.03
C ALA A 231 -12.67 -2.77 0.01
N GLY A 232 -12.63 -1.70 -0.79
CA GLY A 232 -11.49 -0.80 -0.94
C GLY A 232 -10.88 -0.22 0.35
N PRO A 233 -11.65 0.20 1.38
CA PRO A 233 -11.06 0.73 2.61
C PRO A 233 -10.18 -0.29 3.35
N GLY A 234 -10.50 -1.59 3.32
CA GLY A 234 -9.66 -2.64 3.91
C GLY A 234 -8.22 -2.64 3.38
N HIS A 235 -8.02 -2.50 2.06
CA HIS A 235 -6.68 -2.46 1.45
C HIS A 235 -5.81 -1.32 2.01
N VAL A 236 -6.42 -0.17 2.31
CA VAL A 236 -5.73 0.96 2.92
C VAL A 236 -5.27 0.60 4.34
N ILE A 237 -6.12 -0.06 5.13
CA ILE A 237 -5.78 -0.50 6.49
C ILE A 237 -4.62 -1.51 6.45
N TYR A 238 -4.74 -2.56 5.64
CA TYR A 238 -3.76 -3.67 5.61
C TYR A 238 -2.40 -3.15 5.15
N SER A 239 -2.38 -2.36 4.08
CA SER A 239 -1.14 -1.79 3.56
C SER A 239 -0.54 -0.72 4.47
N ALA A 240 -1.34 0.05 5.21
CA ALA A 240 -0.84 0.96 6.25
C ALA A 240 -0.21 0.19 7.43
N ILE A 241 -0.76 -0.97 7.81
CA ILE A 241 -0.16 -1.84 8.83
C ILE A 241 1.21 -2.33 8.36
N ALA A 242 1.31 -2.90 7.15
CA ALA A 242 2.58 -3.35 6.58
C ALA A 242 3.57 -2.20 6.44
N GLY A 243 3.09 -1.07 5.92
CA GLY A 243 3.85 0.16 5.73
C GLY A 243 4.44 0.73 7.02
N TYR A 244 3.68 0.74 8.13
CA TYR A 244 4.21 1.15 9.43
C TYR A 244 5.44 0.31 9.82
N TYR A 245 5.38 -1.00 9.62
CA TYR A 245 6.51 -1.87 9.96
C TYR A 245 7.68 -1.69 9.00
N LEU A 246 7.44 -1.36 7.72
CA LEU A 246 8.51 -0.95 6.82
C LEU A 246 9.18 0.36 7.29
N GLY A 247 8.39 1.34 7.74
CA GLY A 247 8.92 2.55 8.37
C GLY A 247 9.74 2.23 9.62
N LEU A 248 9.24 1.35 10.48
CA LEU A 248 9.97 0.91 11.68
C LEU A 248 11.30 0.23 11.31
N ALA A 249 11.31 -0.60 10.27
CA ALA A 249 12.51 -1.27 9.77
C ALA A 249 13.56 -0.29 9.25
N LYS A 250 13.15 0.83 8.64
CA LYS A 250 14.07 1.88 8.14
C LYS A 250 14.98 2.41 9.25
N PHE A 251 14.43 2.58 10.46
CA PHE A 251 15.16 3.08 11.63
C PHE A 251 15.74 1.97 12.52
N ASN A 252 15.58 0.70 12.15
CA ASN A 252 16.07 -0.46 12.90
C ASN A 252 16.80 -1.44 11.97
N LYS A 253 17.88 -0.97 11.32
CA LYS A 253 18.58 -1.69 10.24
C LYS A 253 19.00 -3.11 10.59
N GLU A 254 19.48 -3.33 11.82
CA GLU A 254 19.91 -4.65 12.32
C GLU A 254 18.76 -5.67 12.35
N ASN A 255 17.53 -5.21 12.57
CA ASN A 255 16.34 -6.03 12.67
C ASN A 255 15.36 -5.80 11.51
N ALA A 256 15.80 -5.15 10.43
CA ALA A 256 14.92 -4.69 9.36
C ALA A 256 14.13 -5.85 8.72
N GLY A 257 14.80 -6.98 8.44
CA GLY A 257 14.17 -8.18 7.88
C GLY A 257 13.02 -8.71 8.73
N PRO A 258 13.27 -9.14 9.98
CA PRO A 258 12.22 -9.62 10.89
C PRO A 258 11.06 -8.63 11.09
N ILE A 259 11.35 -7.33 11.16
CA ILE A 259 10.32 -6.30 11.32
C ILE A 259 9.42 -6.22 10.08
N VAL A 260 9.99 -6.24 8.87
CA VAL A 260 9.21 -6.26 7.62
C VAL A 260 8.36 -7.52 7.52
N ILE A 261 8.92 -8.69 7.84
CA ILE A 261 8.19 -9.96 7.83
C ILE A 261 7.01 -9.92 8.82
N LYS A 262 7.22 -9.38 10.02
CA LYS A 262 6.12 -9.18 10.99
C LYS A 262 5.01 -8.31 10.43
N GLY A 263 5.35 -7.23 9.73
CA GLY A 263 4.39 -6.36 9.07
C GLY A 263 3.58 -7.05 8.00
N LEU A 264 4.26 -7.80 7.12
CA LEU A 264 3.63 -8.57 6.05
C LEU A 264 2.74 -9.68 6.60
N ILE A 265 3.17 -10.42 7.63
CA ILE A 265 2.33 -11.44 8.27
C ILE A 265 1.06 -10.81 8.84
N LEU A 266 1.19 -9.70 9.59
CA LEU A 266 0.01 -9.05 10.17
C LEU A 266 -0.95 -8.54 9.09
N ALA A 267 -0.45 -7.87 8.05
CA ALA A 267 -1.29 -7.39 6.95
C ALA A 267 -1.94 -8.55 6.19
N ALA A 268 -1.18 -9.59 5.84
CA ALA A 268 -1.67 -10.76 5.11
C ALA A 268 -2.71 -11.54 5.92
N LEU A 269 -2.52 -11.68 7.24
CA LEU A 269 -3.51 -12.33 8.11
C LEU A 269 -4.83 -11.57 8.14
N VAL A 270 -4.77 -10.25 8.31
CA VAL A 270 -5.98 -9.40 8.33
C VAL A 270 -6.65 -9.42 6.96
N HIS A 271 -5.90 -9.34 5.87
CA HIS A 271 -6.45 -9.39 4.53
C HIS A 271 -7.07 -10.77 4.21
N ALA A 272 -6.34 -11.87 4.46
CA ALA A 272 -6.85 -13.21 4.22
C ALA A 272 -8.08 -13.54 5.07
N THR A 273 -8.10 -13.07 6.33
CA THR A 273 -9.27 -13.21 7.20
C THR A 273 -10.49 -12.53 6.58
N TYR A 274 -10.35 -11.30 6.06
CA TYR A 274 -11.45 -10.62 5.36
C TYR A 274 -11.98 -11.46 4.20
N ASN A 275 -11.09 -11.93 3.32
CA ASN A 275 -11.46 -12.75 2.16
C ASN A 275 -12.18 -14.04 2.56
N SER A 276 -11.75 -14.68 3.65
CA SER A 276 -12.39 -15.90 4.17
C SER A 276 -13.75 -15.67 4.82
N THR A 277 -13.96 -14.51 5.45
CA THR A 277 -15.09 -14.32 6.37
C THR A 277 -16.18 -13.39 5.84
N VAL A 278 -15.90 -12.54 4.84
CA VAL A 278 -16.86 -11.56 4.32
C VAL A 278 -18.18 -12.18 3.84
N GLY A 279 -18.13 -13.31 3.12
CA GLY A 279 -19.35 -13.96 2.61
C GLY A 279 -20.20 -14.58 3.74
N LEU A 280 -19.56 -15.34 4.63
CA LEU A 280 -20.24 -15.98 5.76
C LEU A 280 -20.74 -14.93 6.77
N GLY A 281 -19.91 -13.95 7.11
CA GLY A 281 -20.24 -12.88 8.04
C GLY A 281 -21.43 -12.06 7.55
N SER A 282 -21.46 -11.69 6.27
CA SER A 282 -22.61 -10.99 5.67
C SER A 282 -23.89 -11.84 5.75
N THR A 283 -23.80 -13.15 5.52
CA THR A 283 -24.93 -14.07 5.60
C THR A 283 -25.47 -14.19 7.03
N VAL A 284 -24.57 -14.29 8.02
CA VAL A 284 -24.93 -14.34 9.44
C VAL A 284 -25.61 -13.04 9.87
N ILE A 285 -25.07 -11.89 9.48
CA ILE A 285 -25.66 -10.58 9.79
C ILE A 285 -27.05 -10.47 9.17
N ALA A 286 -27.22 -10.87 7.90
CA ALA A 286 -28.52 -10.87 7.24
C ALA A 286 -29.53 -11.76 8.00
N GLY A 287 -29.13 -12.96 8.42
CA GLY A 287 -29.98 -13.89 9.17
C GLY A 287 -30.41 -13.36 10.54
N ILE A 288 -29.53 -12.67 11.26
CA ILE A 288 -29.83 -12.13 12.60
C ILE A 288 -30.67 -10.85 12.52
N THR A 289 -30.37 -9.98 11.56
CA THR A 289 -30.96 -8.63 11.50
C THR A 289 -32.17 -8.52 10.58
N GLY A 290 -32.36 -9.48 9.66
CA GLY A 290 -33.32 -9.39 8.57
C GLY A 290 -32.95 -8.39 7.47
N LEU A 291 -31.72 -7.85 7.49
CA LEU A 291 -31.26 -6.92 6.46
C LEU A 291 -31.11 -7.60 5.10
N GLY A 292 -31.35 -6.84 4.03
CA GLY A 292 -31.02 -7.27 2.67
C GLY A 292 -29.50 -7.50 2.51
N GLY A 293 -29.11 -8.37 1.58
CA GLY A 293 -27.72 -8.83 1.43
C GLY A 293 -26.68 -7.70 1.32
N LEU A 294 -26.99 -6.63 0.57
CA LEU A 294 -26.10 -5.46 0.47
C LEU A 294 -25.92 -4.75 1.81
N ALA A 295 -27.01 -4.49 2.54
CA ALA A 295 -26.95 -3.81 3.83
C ALA A 295 -26.20 -4.65 4.87
N ALA A 296 -26.45 -5.97 4.90
CA ALA A 296 -25.73 -6.89 5.78
C ALA A 296 -24.23 -6.93 5.48
N PHE A 297 -23.85 -6.89 4.20
CA PHE A 297 -22.47 -6.76 3.78
C PHE A 297 -21.83 -5.44 4.22
N LEU A 298 -22.51 -4.31 4.04
CA LEU A 298 -21.97 -3.01 4.47
C LEU A 298 -21.74 -2.98 5.98
N VAL A 299 -22.66 -3.54 6.76
CA VAL A 299 -22.49 -3.70 8.20
C VAL A 299 -21.28 -4.58 8.51
N TYR A 300 -21.09 -5.68 7.77
CA TYR A 300 -19.89 -6.52 7.91
C TYR A 300 -18.60 -5.71 7.69
N VAL A 301 -18.50 -4.98 6.58
CA VAL A 301 -17.32 -4.17 6.25
C VAL A 301 -17.05 -3.12 7.31
N ILE A 302 -18.08 -2.39 7.75
CA ILE A 302 -17.95 -1.35 8.78
C ILE A 302 -17.43 -1.96 10.09
N ILE A 303 -17.93 -3.14 10.49
CA ILE A 303 -17.45 -3.83 11.69
C ILE A 303 -15.99 -4.27 11.49
N TYR A 304 -15.69 -4.94 10.38
CA TYR A 304 -14.38 -5.51 10.13
C TYR A 304 -13.29 -4.45 10.01
N ASP A 305 -13.49 -3.49 9.11
CA ASP A 305 -12.59 -2.35 8.90
C ASP A 305 -12.57 -1.44 10.13
N GLY A 306 -13.67 -1.34 10.88
CA GLY A 306 -13.71 -0.64 12.16
C GLY A 306 -12.75 -1.26 13.19
N VAL A 307 -12.76 -2.59 13.34
CA VAL A 307 -11.87 -3.30 14.29
C VAL A 307 -10.40 -3.08 13.93
N PHE A 308 -10.02 -3.34 12.67
CA PHE A 308 -8.62 -3.23 12.25
C PHE A 308 -8.17 -1.78 12.04
N GLY A 309 -9.09 -0.89 11.67
CA GLY A 309 -8.89 0.54 11.62
C GLY A 309 -8.63 1.11 13.02
N LEU A 310 -9.38 0.71 14.04
CA LEU A 310 -9.11 1.10 15.43
C LEU A 310 -7.76 0.57 15.94
N TYR A 311 -7.38 -0.66 15.55
CA TYR A 311 -6.04 -1.18 15.82
C TYR A 311 -4.95 -0.31 15.20
N LEU A 312 -5.09 0.05 13.91
CA LEU A 312 -4.16 0.93 13.21
C LEU A 312 -4.09 2.31 13.89
N ILE A 313 -5.25 2.93 14.15
CA ILE A 313 -5.37 4.22 14.85
C ILE A 313 -4.66 4.16 16.21
N GLY A 314 -4.88 3.10 16.99
CA GLY A 314 -4.21 2.91 18.27
C GLY A 314 -2.69 2.88 18.13
N LYS A 315 -2.18 2.26 17.06
CA LYS A 315 -0.74 2.22 16.76
C LYS A 315 -0.19 3.60 16.38
N LEU A 316 -0.88 4.32 15.50
CA LEU A 316 -0.50 5.69 15.10
C LEU A 316 -0.53 6.65 16.30
N ARG A 317 -1.55 6.54 17.16
CA ARG A 317 -1.65 7.34 18.39
C ARG A 317 -0.52 7.06 19.37
N ARG A 318 -0.10 5.81 19.55
CA ARG A 318 1.06 5.48 20.40
C ARG A 318 2.34 6.13 19.88
N TYR A 319 2.54 6.12 18.56
CA TYR A 319 3.67 6.82 17.95
C TYR A 319 3.57 8.34 18.18
N SER A 320 2.42 8.94 17.92
CA SER A 320 2.16 10.36 18.14
C SER A 320 2.39 10.79 19.60
N GLN A 321 1.91 10.01 20.58
CA GLN A 321 2.13 10.28 22.00
C GLN A 321 3.61 10.22 22.37
N ALA A 322 4.35 9.21 21.87
CA ALA A 322 5.79 9.10 22.08
C ALA A 322 6.54 10.28 21.46
N TYR A 323 6.15 10.70 20.24
CA TYR A 323 6.71 11.85 19.56
C TYR A 323 6.52 13.14 20.37
N HIS A 324 5.28 13.46 20.78
CA HIS A 324 5.01 14.66 21.57
C HIS A 324 5.71 14.65 22.93
N SER A 325 5.78 13.50 23.61
CA SER A 325 6.47 13.38 24.91
C SER A 325 7.97 13.66 24.77
N ALA A 326 8.60 13.17 23.70
CA ALA A 326 10.01 13.42 23.42
C ALA A 326 10.29 14.91 23.11
N HIS A 327 9.36 15.60 22.42
CA HIS A 327 9.53 17.01 22.03
C HIS A 327 9.09 18.01 23.11
N ALA A 328 8.20 17.61 24.04
CA ALA A 328 7.84 18.42 25.20
C ALA A 328 8.97 18.56 26.23
N SER A 329 9.97 17.67 26.15
CA SER A 329 11.11 17.58 27.08
C SER A 329 12.34 18.39 26.63
N GLY A 330 12.25 19.15 25.53
CA GLY A 330 13.31 20.09 25.12
C GLY A 330 13.56 21.16 26.20
N PRO A 331 14.76 21.78 26.27
CA PRO A 331 15.07 22.73 27.34
C PRO A 331 14.01 23.82 27.36
N SER A 332 13.24 23.84 28.44
CA SER A 332 12.28 24.90 28.72
C SER A 332 13.02 26.23 28.56
N ALA A 333 12.39 27.21 27.90
CA ALA A 333 12.86 28.58 27.88
C ALA A 333 13.12 29.16 29.30
N ALA A 334 12.69 28.46 30.37
CA ALA A 334 12.99 28.77 31.76
C ALA A 334 14.40 28.35 32.23
N SER A 335 15.20 27.57 31.47
CA SER A 335 16.57 27.24 31.86
C SER A 335 17.61 28.28 31.43
N PHE A 336 17.21 29.33 30.71
CA PHE A 336 18.04 30.52 30.53
C PHE A 336 17.83 31.47 31.70
N SER A 337 18.26 31.03 32.90
CA SER A 337 18.57 31.97 33.98
C SER A 337 19.72 32.83 33.47
N SER A 338 19.41 34.06 33.07
CA SER A 338 20.37 35.14 32.94
C SER A 338 21.16 35.21 34.24
N GLU A 339 22.40 34.73 34.27
CA GLU A 339 23.36 35.16 35.28
C GLU A 339 23.43 36.67 35.18
N GLN A 340 22.86 37.38 36.16
CA GLN A 340 23.16 38.79 36.33
C GLN A 340 24.66 38.87 36.59
N THR A 341 25.38 39.49 35.65
CA THR A 341 26.79 39.81 35.82
C THR A 341 26.94 40.65 37.07
N GLU A 342 27.65 40.10 38.06
CA GLU A 342 28.15 40.79 39.25
C GLU A 342 29.19 41.83 38.81
N PHE A 343 28.72 42.97 38.30
CA PHE A 343 29.52 44.17 38.05
C PHE A 343 28.65 45.41 38.20
N GLU A 344 28.16 45.66 39.41
CA GLU A 344 27.81 47.01 39.87
C GLU A 344 28.31 47.14 41.31
N ASP A 345 29.53 47.68 41.41
CA ASP A 345 30.01 48.47 42.56
C ASP A 345 29.29 49.83 42.60
#